data_AF-A0A7C5EB37-F1
#
_entry.id   AF-A0A7C5EB37-F1
#
_cell.length_a   1.000
_cell.length_b   1.000
_cell.length_c   1.000
_cell.angle_alpha   90.00
_cell.angle_beta   90.00
_cell.angle_gamma   90.00
#
_symmetry.space_group_name_H-M   'P 1'
#
loop_
_entity.id
_entity.type
_entity.pdbx_description
1 polymer ?
#
loop_
_entity_poly.entity_id
_entity_poly.type
_entity_poly.pdbx_seq_one_letter_code
_entity_poly.pdbx_strand_id
1 'polypeptide(L)'
;MRNIVIEKSNFLPMEEREIEIVERKGIGHPDTICELISESASQALSLYYLKRFKKVLHHNLDKELLISGKSQTKFGEGKIIEKIKGKYSVC
;
A
#
# COMPACT_ATOMS: atom_id res chain seq x y z
N MET A 1 25.43 23.46 2.15
CA MET A 1 26.06 22.26 1.55
C MET A 1 25.25 21.05 1.96
N ARG A 2 24.86 20.18 1.03
CA ARG A 2 24.23 18.88 1.39
C ARG A 2 25.34 17.88 1.70
N ASN A 3 25.09 17.00 2.67
CA ASN A 3 26.01 15.92 3.00
C ASN A 3 25.77 14.74 2.05
N ILE A 4 26.49 14.72 0.93
CA ILE A 4 26.44 13.63 -0.04
C ILE A 4 27.78 12.90 0.03
N VAL A 5 27.73 11.62 0.36
CA VAL A 5 28.89 10.73 0.48
C VAL A 5 28.80 9.66 -0.60
N ILE A 6 29.90 9.44 -1.32
CA ILE A 6 30.02 8.42 -2.37
C ILE A 6 31.13 7.47 -1.96
N GLU A 7 30.80 6.19 -1.83
CA GLU A 7 31.73 5.14 -1.41
C GLU A 7 31.56 3.91 -2.31
N LYS A 8 32.62 3.09 -2.40
CA LYS A 8 32.57 1.82 -3.11
C LYS A 8 31.75 0.81 -2.30
N SER A 9 30.83 0.10 -2.95
CA SER A 9 30.10 -1.01 -2.32
C SER A 9 31.06 -2.15 -1.99
N ASN A 10 30.93 -2.69 -0.78
CA ASN A 10 31.68 -3.87 -0.30
C ASN A 10 30.83 -5.15 -0.29
N PHE A 11 29.60 -5.10 -0.82
CA PHE A 11 28.71 -6.26 -0.93
C PHE A 11 28.89 -6.96 -2.27
N LEU A 12 28.77 -8.30 -2.29
CA LEU A 12 28.62 -9.06 -3.53
C LEU A 12 27.34 -8.62 -4.26
N PRO A 13 27.41 -8.32 -5.56
CA PRO A 13 26.25 -8.07 -6.42
C PRO A 13 25.20 -9.19 -6.26
N MET A 14 23.91 -8.86 -6.40
CA MET A 14 22.84 -9.84 -6.15
C MET A 14 22.93 -11.01 -7.14
N GLU A 15 23.30 -10.70 -8.38
CA GLU A 15 23.50 -11.62 -9.49
C GLU A 15 24.66 -12.61 -9.27
N GLU A 16 25.58 -12.30 -8.35
CA GLU A 16 26.73 -13.15 -8.00
C GLU A 16 26.48 -14.01 -6.74
N ARG A 17 25.33 -13.87 -6.09
CA ARG A 17 24.99 -14.66 -4.89
C ARG A 17 24.48 -16.04 -5.26
N GLU A 18 24.72 -17.00 -4.38
CA GLU A 18 24.28 -18.39 -4.56
C GLU A 18 22.74 -18.54 -4.54
N ILE A 19 22.05 -17.70 -3.76
CA ILE A 19 20.60 -17.77 -3.55
C ILE A 19 20.00 -16.36 -3.56
N GLU A 20 18.90 -16.20 -4.30
CA GLU A 20 18.05 -14.99 -4.30
C GLU A 20 16.57 -15.41 -4.19
N ILE A 21 15.79 -14.67 -3.39
CA ILE A 21 14.34 -14.85 -3.26
C ILE A 21 13.66 -13.50 -3.45
N VAL A 22 12.68 -13.45 -4.33
CA VAL A 22 11.90 -12.25 -4.65
C VAL A 22 10.41 -12.55 -4.56
N GLU A 23 9.65 -11.68 -3.89
CA GLU A 23 8.19 -11.74 -3.83
C GLU A 23 7.58 -10.44 -4.37
N ARG A 24 6.47 -10.58 -5.12
CA ARG A 24 5.63 -9.45 -5.53
C ARG A 24 4.17 -9.76 -5.20
N LYS A 25 3.57 -8.93 -4.35
CA LYS A 25 2.12 -8.94 -4.12
C LYS A 25 1.40 -8.23 -5.27
N GLY A 26 0.46 -8.92 -5.90
CA GLY A 26 -0.31 -8.39 -7.02
C GLY A 26 -1.37 -7.39 -6.58
N ILE A 27 -1.97 -6.66 -7.52
CA ILE A 27 -2.98 -5.62 -7.24
C ILE A 27 -4.24 -6.12 -6.50
N GLY A 28 -4.53 -7.42 -6.60
CA GLY A 28 -5.65 -8.07 -5.90
C GLY A 28 -5.27 -8.66 -4.54
N HIS A 29 -4.00 -8.59 -4.15
CA HIS A 29 -3.56 -9.07 -2.84
C HIS A 29 -4.13 -8.14 -1.75
N PRO A 30 -4.71 -8.67 -0.65
CA PRO A 30 -5.30 -7.85 0.42
C PRO A 30 -4.39 -6.72 0.92
N ASP A 31 -3.11 -7.02 1.17
CA ASP A 31 -2.14 -6.00 1.62
C ASP A 31 -1.94 -4.88 0.58
N THR A 32 -1.79 -5.23 -0.70
CA THR A 32 -1.64 -4.22 -1.76
C THR A 32 -2.91 -3.38 -1.92
N ILE A 33 -4.09 -3.97 -1.70
CA ILE A 33 -5.35 -3.21 -1.66
C ILE A 33 -5.33 -2.21 -0.50
N CYS A 34 -4.87 -2.59 0.70
CA CYS A 34 -4.73 -1.65 1.83
C CYS A 34 -3.79 -0.49 1.48
N GLU A 35 -2.59 -0.80 0.95
CA GLU A 35 -1.59 0.20 0.55
C GLU A 35 -2.16 1.18 -0.47
N LEU A 36 -2.89 0.69 -1.47
CA LEU A 36 -3.49 1.54 -2.50
C LEU A 36 -4.61 2.41 -1.95
N ILE A 37 -5.42 1.91 -1.01
CA ILE A 37 -6.48 2.69 -0.36
C ILE A 37 -5.88 3.82 0.49
N SER A 38 -4.86 3.50 1.31
CA SER A 38 -4.08 4.43 2.11
C SER A 38 -3.55 5.60 1.28
N GLU A 39 -2.82 5.28 0.21
CA GLU A 39 -2.21 6.27 -0.67
C GLU A 39 -3.27 7.10 -1.40
N SER A 40 -4.32 6.47 -1.92
CA SER A 40 -5.41 7.16 -2.60
C SER A 40 -6.14 8.14 -1.67
N ALA A 41 -6.34 7.78 -0.40
CA ALA A 41 -6.95 8.64 0.60
C ALA A 41 -6.04 9.82 0.97
N SER A 42 -4.73 9.57 1.16
CA SER A 42 -3.71 10.59 1.42
C SER A 42 -3.64 11.63 0.30
N GLN A 43 -3.62 11.18 -0.96
CA GLN A 43 -3.63 12.06 -2.13
C GLN A 43 -4.92 12.89 -2.19
N ALA A 44 -6.08 12.27 -2.01
CA ALA A 44 -7.37 12.97 -2.02
C ALA A 44 -7.44 14.04 -0.92
N LEU A 45 -6.99 13.72 0.30
CA LEU A 45 -6.97 14.66 1.42
C LEU A 45 -5.97 15.80 1.20
N SER A 46 -4.79 15.50 0.67
CA SER A 46 -3.77 16.49 0.28
C SER A 46 -4.30 17.47 -0.76
N LEU A 47 -4.93 16.98 -1.83
CA LEU A 47 -5.52 17.81 -2.88
C LEU A 47 -6.65 18.69 -2.33
N TYR A 48 -7.47 18.14 -1.45
CA TYR A 48 -8.49 18.91 -0.75
C TYR A 48 -7.87 20.05 0.09
N TYR A 49 -6.81 19.76 0.85
CA TYR A 49 -6.12 20.77 1.64
C TYR A 49 -5.46 21.85 0.78
N LEU A 50 -4.81 21.48 -0.31
CA LEU A 50 -4.26 22.45 -1.27
C LEU A 50 -5.35 23.36 -1.85
N LYS A 51 -6.49 22.79 -2.24
CA LYS A 51 -7.62 23.56 -2.78
C LYS A 51 -8.18 24.56 -1.77
N ARG A 52 -8.35 24.14 -0.51
CA ARG A 52 -9.07 24.90 0.52
C ARG A 52 -8.18 25.79 1.39
N PHE A 53 -6.97 25.36 1.71
CA PHE A 53 -6.08 26.01 2.67
C PHE A 53 -4.75 26.47 2.04
N LYS A 54 -4.54 26.23 0.73
CA LYS A 54 -3.31 26.58 -0.01
C LYS A 54 -2.04 25.93 0.53
N LYS A 55 -2.18 24.92 1.38
CA LYS A 55 -1.13 24.08 1.92
C LYS A 55 -1.70 22.72 2.27
N VAL A 56 -0.87 21.70 2.23
CA VAL A 56 -1.21 20.39 2.81
C VAL A 56 -1.14 20.53 4.33
N LEU A 57 -2.22 20.15 5.03
CA LEU A 57 -2.20 20.04 6.49
C LEU A 57 -1.62 18.68 6.89
N HIS A 58 -1.04 18.60 8.08
CA HIS A 58 -0.51 17.36 8.62
C HIS A 58 -1.63 16.31 8.73
N HIS A 59 -1.38 15.13 8.17
CA HIS A 59 -2.22 13.94 8.28
C HIS A 59 -1.36 12.70 8.05
N ASN A 60 -1.71 11.58 8.69
CA ASN A 60 -1.14 10.28 8.37
C ASN A 60 -2.28 9.27 8.23
N LEU A 61 -2.37 8.65 7.05
CA LEU A 61 -3.39 7.68 6.69
C LEU A 61 -2.70 6.37 6.28
N ASP A 62 -1.85 5.83 7.14
CA ASP A 62 -1.02 4.64 6.93
C ASP A 62 -1.41 3.50 7.89
N LYS A 63 -2.68 3.51 8.33
CA LYS A 63 -3.25 2.54 9.28
C LYS A 63 -4.61 2.07 8.80
N GLU A 64 -4.56 1.08 7.91
CA GLU A 64 -5.72 0.47 7.28
C GLU A 64 -5.91 -0.96 7.78
N LEU A 65 -7.18 -1.33 7.95
CA LEU A 65 -7.58 -2.69 8.26
C LEU A 65 -8.61 -3.16 7.23
N LEU A 66 -8.23 -4.14 6.42
CA LEU A 66 -9.13 -4.84 5.52
C LEU A 66 -9.60 -6.15 6.16
N ILE A 67 -10.87 -6.22 6.50
CA ILE A 67 -11.50 -7.37 7.15
C ILE A 67 -12.11 -8.25 6.07
N SER A 68 -11.64 -9.50 5.99
CA SER A 68 -12.11 -10.48 5.02
C SER A 68 -13.61 -10.73 5.11
N GLY A 69 -14.23 -10.89 3.93
CA GLY A 69 -15.60 -11.37 3.79
C GLY A 69 -15.67 -12.89 3.63
N LYS A 70 -16.78 -13.36 3.07
CA LYS A 70 -17.02 -14.77 2.72
C LYS A 70 -17.70 -14.86 1.37
N SER A 71 -17.28 -15.80 0.55
CA SER A 71 -17.90 -16.08 -0.75
C SER A 71 -18.11 -17.58 -0.93
N GLN A 72 -19.15 -17.94 -1.67
CA GLN A 72 -19.37 -19.28 -2.19
C GLN A 72 -19.15 -19.24 -3.69
N THR A 73 -18.16 -19.99 -4.17
CA THR A 73 -17.73 -20.00 -5.57
C THR A 73 -17.97 -21.38 -6.18
N LYS A 74 -18.52 -21.42 -7.40
CA LYS A 74 -18.64 -22.62 -8.24
C LYS A 74 -18.33 -22.24 -9.69
N PHE A 75 -18.18 -23.21 -10.58
CA PHE A 75 -17.99 -22.90 -12.00
C PHE A 75 -19.26 -22.24 -12.57
N GLY A 76 -19.09 -21.11 -13.27
CA GLY A 76 -20.19 -20.36 -13.89
C GLY A 76 -21.09 -19.58 -12.92
N GLU A 77 -20.91 -19.70 -11.60
CA GLU A 77 -21.71 -18.98 -10.61
C GLU A 77 -20.91 -18.63 -9.36
N GLY A 78 -21.32 -17.56 -8.66
CA GLY A 78 -20.70 -17.19 -7.40
C GLY A 78 -21.56 -16.23 -6.62
N LYS A 79 -21.50 -16.32 -5.29
CA LYS A 79 -22.23 -15.44 -4.39
C LYS A 79 -21.33 -14.92 -3.28
N ILE A 80 -21.34 -13.62 -3.08
CA ILE A 80 -20.78 -13.01 -1.87
C ILE A 80 -21.77 -13.25 -0.73
N ILE A 81 -21.32 -13.96 0.31
CA ILE A 81 -22.11 -14.29 1.50
C ILE A 81 -21.90 -13.22 2.57
N GLU A 82 -20.66 -12.77 2.75
CA GLU A 82 -20.30 -11.65 3.62
C GLU A 82 -19.37 -10.71 2.84
N LYS A 83 -19.66 -9.41 2.87
CA LYS A 83 -18.84 -8.40 2.19
C LYS A 83 -17.53 -8.17 2.95
N ILE A 84 -16.47 -7.87 2.21
CA ILE A 84 -15.24 -7.29 2.76
C ILE A 84 -15.58 -5.95 3.42
N LYS A 85 -14.92 -5.63 4.54
CA LYS A 85 -15.11 -4.36 5.26
C LYS A 85 -13.76 -3.66 5.40
N GLY A 86 -13.70 -2.38 5.06
CA GLY A 86 -12.58 -1.51 5.36
C GLY A 86 -12.79 -0.78 6.68
N LYS A 87 -11.75 -0.68 7.51
CA LYS A 87 -11.65 0.28 8.61
C LYS A 87 -10.37 1.08 8.43
N TYR A 88 -10.45 2.38 8.73
CA TYR A 88 -9.33 3.30 8.64
C TYR A 88 -9.26 4.07 9.96
N SER A 89 -8.05 4.31 10.46
CA SER A 89 -7.83 5.27 11.53
C SER A 89 -7.23 6.52 10.91
N VAL A 90 -7.86 7.67 11.16
CA VAL A 90 -7.30 8.98 10.82
C VAL A 90 -6.61 9.49 12.08
N CYS A 91 -5.27 9.55 12.04
CA CYS A 91 -4.46 10.16 13.10
C CYS A 91 -4.08 11.60 12.72
#